data_AF-A0A4Q4V0M5-F1
#
_entry.id   AF-A0A4Q4V0M5-F1
#
_cell.length_a   1.000
_cell.length_b   1.000
_cell.length_c   1.000
_cell.angle_alpha   90.00
_cell.angle_beta   90.00
_cell.angle_gamma   90.00
#
_symmetry.space_group_name_H-M   'P 1'
#
loop_
_entity.id
_entity.type
_entity.pdbx_description
1 polymer ?
#
loop_
_entity_poly.entity_id
_entity_poly.type
_entity_poly.pdbx_seq_one_letter_code
_entity_poly.pdbx_strand_id
1 'polypeptide(L)'
;MRLIISAEAGANDGFGYPYLFLALYLSRYATGTAIGRWVYETWIYAVLLSVLYGAFVGYLFSTILQQAEKRSFADLESVQVYGIVVAIFLLGTCGMLGIDELLACFVAGNVVTWNGWFRQVTQEDALQSTMDYLLNTTFFVFLGAMMPWQDYKLQFMASWRYILIAIRSFKEAAFVGYFGPVGVAAIYYSGIAVRYLEERRGELGQSEERLRSTVRPVIYSVVVASIIIHGLSIPLYKRDGARAQDYDYWSSKTK
;
A
#
# COMPACT_ATOMS: atom_id res chain seq x y z
N MET A 1 -16.88 12.55 2.06
CA MET A 1 -15.47 12.96 2.23
C MET A 1 -14.55 11.80 2.57
N ARG A 2 -14.72 11.07 3.69
CA ARG A 2 -13.86 9.93 4.06
C ARG A 2 -13.75 8.80 3.02
N LEU A 3 -14.86 8.42 2.38
CA LEU A 3 -14.86 7.37 1.34
C LEU A 3 -14.07 7.76 0.09
N ILE A 4 -14.07 9.04 -0.29
CA ILE A 4 -13.33 9.54 -1.45
C ILE A 4 -11.83 9.52 -1.17
N ILE A 5 -11.42 9.96 0.02
CA ILE A 5 -10.01 9.92 0.45
C ILE A 5 -9.49 8.47 0.52
N SER A 6 -10.31 7.54 1.02
CA SER A 6 -9.94 6.12 1.06
C SER A 6 -9.82 5.50 -0.34
N ALA A 7 -10.70 5.88 -1.27
CA ALA A 7 -10.64 5.42 -2.66
C ALA A 7 -9.43 6.00 -3.40
N GLU A 8 -9.13 7.29 -3.17
CA GLU A 8 -7.95 7.96 -3.71
C GLU A 8 -6.66 7.31 -3.19
N ALA A 9 -6.56 7.04 -1.89
CA ALA A 9 -5.41 6.36 -1.30
C ALA A 9 -5.20 4.95 -1.86
N GLY A 10 -6.27 4.14 -1.97
CA GLY A 10 -6.18 2.78 -2.51
C GLY A 10 -5.83 2.75 -4.01
N ALA A 11 -6.35 3.67 -4.81
CA ALA A 11 -5.96 3.80 -6.21
C ALA A 11 -4.50 4.27 -6.36
N ASN A 12 -4.09 5.23 -5.52
CA ASN A 12 -2.73 5.75 -5.52
C ASN A 12 -1.69 4.67 -5.16
N ASP A 13 -2.02 3.75 -4.27
CA ASP A 13 -1.16 2.61 -3.95
C ASP A 13 -0.89 1.74 -5.19
N GLY A 14 -1.90 1.46 -6.03
CA GLY A 14 -1.71 0.75 -7.30
C GLY A 14 -0.96 1.58 -8.35
N PHE A 15 -1.25 2.89 -8.46
CA PHE A 15 -0.56 3.75 -9.43
C PHE A 15 0.93 3.97 -9.13
N GLY A 16 1.45 3.49 -7.99
CA GLY A 16 2.90 3.46 -7.72
C GLY A 16 3.70 2.62 -8.73
N TYR A 17 3.10 1.60 -9.33
CA TYR A 17 3.76 0.67 -10.25
C TYR A 17 4.32 1.38 -11.52
N PRO A 18 3.55 2.22 -12.26
CA PRO A 18 4.08 3.07 -13.32
C PRO A 18 5.31 3.91 -12.97
N TYR A 19 5.33 4.52 -11.78
CA TYR A 19 6.45 5.37 -11.38
C TYR A 19 7.71 4.56 -11.10
N LEU A 20 7.55 3.39 -10.46
CA LEU A 20 8.65 2.47 -10.20
C LEU A 20 9.29 2.01 -11.52
N PHE A 21 8.50 1.49 -12.44
CA PHE A 21 9.02 0.95 -13.70
C PHE A 21 9.56 2.02 -14.64
N LEU A 22 9.02 3.25 -14.60
CA LEU A 22 9.64 4.36 -15.32
C LEU A 22 11.08 4.58 -14.85
N ALA A 23 11.31 4.63 -13.54
CA ALA A 23 12.65 4.82 -12.98
C ALA A 23 13.59 3.64 -13.34
N LEU A 24 13.10 2.40 -13.22
CA LEU A 24 13.88 1.20 -13.55
C LEU A 24 14.23 1.12 -15.04
N TYR A 25 13.28 1.40 -15.93
CA TYR A 25 13.54 1.38 -17.37
C TYR A 25 14.49 2.51 -17.79
N LEU A 26 14.36 3.71 -17.22
CA LEU A 26 15.31 4.80 -17.48
C LEU A 26 16.71 4.50 -16.94
N SER A 27 16.83 3.70 -15.87
CA SER A 27 18.15 3.28 -15.39
C SER A 27 18.82 2.21 -16.27
N ARG A 28 18.03 1.42 -17.01
CA ARG A 28 18.52 0.24 -17.75
C ARG A 28 18.61 0.45 -19.26
N TYR A 29 17.75 1.30 -19.83
CA TYR A 29 17.62 1.46 -21.27
C TYR A 29 17.83 2.91 -21.69
N ALA A 30 18.22 3.11 -22.95
CA ALA A 30 18.21 4.43 -23.57
C ALA A 30 16.78 5.01 -23.52
N THR A 31 16.67 6.33 -23.36
CA THR A 31 15.41 7.02 -23.09
C THR A 31 14.27 6.64 -24.03
N GLY A 32 14.53 6.52 -25.34
CA GLY A 32 13.51 6.12 -26.32
C GLY A 32 12.97 4.71 -26.09
N THR A 33 13.86 3.73 -25.87
CA THR A 33 13.48 2.35 -25.57
C THR A 33 12.81 2.23 -24.19
N ALA A 34 13.29 2.98 -23.21
CA ALA A 34 12.73 3.02 -21.86
C ALA A 34 11.27 3.52 -21.88
N ILE A 35 10.99 4.62 -22.58
CA ILE A 35 9.64 5.17 -22.70
C ILE A 35 8.73 4.21 -23.48
N GLY A 36 9.23 3.60 -24.57
CA GLY A 36 8.47 2.62 -25.34
C GLY A 36 8.05 1.41 -24.50
N ARG A 37 8.99 0.84 -23.74
CA ARG A 37 8.71 -0.25 -22.79
C ARG A 37 7.78 0.18 -21.67
N TRP A 38 7.96 1.37 -21.11
CA TRP A 38 7.09 1.90 -20.06
C TRP A 38 5.63 2.03 -20.53
N VAL A 39 5.39 2.56 -21.72
CA VAL A 39 4.03 2.65 -22.26
C VAL A 39 3.43 1.27 -22.51
N TYR A 40 4.19 0.38 -23.15
CA TYR A 40 3.67 -0.94 -23.52
C TYR A 40 3.59 -1.92 -22.33
N GLU A 41 4.71 -2.20 -21.66
CA GLU A 41 4.81 -3.17 -20.57
C GLU A 41 4.12 -2.66 -19.30
N THR A 42 4.20 -1.37 -18.99
CA THR A 42 3.60 -0.86 -17.74
C THR A 42 2.15 -0.41 -17.92
N TRP A 43 1.86 0.53 -18.82
CA TRP A 43 0.50 1.07 -18.92
C TRP A 43 -0.46 0.10 -19.61
N ILE A 44 -0.08 -0.44 -20.77
CA ILE A 44 -0.97 -1.30 -21.56
C ILE A 44 -1.01 -2.72 -20.97
N TYR A 45 0.14 -3.32 -20.67
CA TYR A 45 0.18 -4.67 -20.14
C TYR A 45 -0.13 -4.69 -18.64
N ALA A 46 0.69 -4.10 -17.77
CA ALA A 46 0.51 -4.28 -16.32
C ALA A 46 -0.73 -3.56 -15.74
N VAL A 47 -1.00 -2.31 -16.14
CA VAL A 47 -2.07 -1.47 -15.57
C VAL A 47 -3.43 -1.77 -16.19
N LEU A 48 -3.56 -1.72 -17.52
CA LEU A 48 -4.86 -1.97 -18.15
C LEU A 48 -5.31 -3.42 -17.92
N LEU A 49 -4.41 -4.41 -18.03
CA LEU A 49 -4.77 -5.80 -17.78
C LEU A 49 -5.12 -6.04 -16.30
N SER A 50 -4.46 -5.40 -15.33
CA SER A 50 -4.83 -5.54 -13.91
C SER A 50 -6.21 -4.97 -13.61
N VAL A 51 -6.60 -3.85 -14.24
CA VAL A 51 -7.97 -3.32 -14.11
C VAL A 51 -8.99 -4.31 -14.69
N LEU A 52 -8.76 -4.81 -15.91
CA LEU A 52 -9.67 -5.77 -16.54
C LEU A 52 -9.74 -7.10 -15.76
N TYR A 53 -8.59 -7.60 -15.33
CA TYR A 53 -8.49 -8.85 -14.58
C TYR A 53 -9.11 -8.74 -13.19
N GLY A 54 -8.79 -7.69 -12.44
CA GLY A 54 -9.39 -7.41 -11.14
C GLY A 54 -10.90 -7.26 -11.24
N ALA A 55 -11.40 -6.55 -12.26
CA ALA A 55 -12.84 -6.42 -12.48
C ALA A 55 -13.50 -7.77 -12.79
N PHE A 56 -12.88 -8.59 -13.64
CA PHE A 56 -13.36 -9.92 -13.97
C PHE A 56 -13.40 -10.85 -12.75
N VAL A 57 -12.30 -10.95 -12.00
CA VAL A 57 -12.20 -11.80 -10.80
C VAL A 57 -13.16 -11.32 -9.71
N GLY A 58 -13.23 -10.02 -9.47
CA GLY A 58 -14.15 -9.43 -8.49
C GLY A 58 -15.62 -9.70 -8.83
N TYR A 59 -15.99 -9.57 -10.11
CA TYR A 59 -17.34 -9.88 -10.58
C TYR A 59 -17.68 -11.37 -10.42
N LEU A 60 -16.76 -12.24 -10.84
CA LEU A 60 -16.93 -13.69 -10.73
C LEU A 60 -17.10 -14.11 -9.26
N PHE A 61 -16.23 -13.61 -8.39
CA PHE A 61 -16.31 -13.88 -6.97
C PHE A 61 -17.60 -13.37 -6.33
N SER A 62 -18.00 -12.13 -6.63
CA SER A 62 -19.26 -11.56 -6.11
C SER A 62 -20.46 -12.39 -6.54
N THR A 63 -20.45 -12.87 -7.79
CA THR A 63 -21.52 -13.74 -8.32
C THR A 63 -21.54 -15.10 -7.64
N ILE A 64 -20.38 -15.73 -7.46
CA ILE A 64 -20.26 -17.03 -6.79
C ILE A 64 -20.73 -16.93 -5.34
N LEU A 65 -20.30 -15.91 -4.60
CA LEU A 65 -20.70 -15.70 -3.21
C LEU A 65 -22.20 -15.49 -3.07
N GLN A 66 -22.80 -14.60 -3.86
CA GLN A 66 -24.24 -14.37 -3.84
C GLN A 66 -25.02 -15.64 -4.19
N GLN A 67 -24.50 -16.47 -5.09
CA GLN A 67 -25.14 -17.72 -5.46
C GLN A 67 -25.01 -18.81 -4.39
N ALA A 68 -23.88 -18.83 -3.68
CA ALA A 68 -23.63 -19.73 -2.56
C ALA A 68 -24.51 -19.38 -1.35
N GLU A 69 -24.64 -18.10 -1.03
CA GLU A 69 -25.50 -17.61 0.05
C GLU A 69 -26.98 -17.92 -0.20
N LYS A 70 -27.49 -17.67 -1.43
CA LYS A 70 -28.86 -18.05 -1.82
C LYS A 70 -29.18 -19.54 -1.67
N ARG A 71 -28.15 -20.40 -1.69
CA ARG A 71 -28.28 -21.84 -1.52
C ARG A 71 -27.90 -22.32 -0.11
N SER A 72 -27.67 -21.40 0.82
CA SER A 72 -27.22 -21.66 2.19
C SER A 72 -25.90 -22.46 2.28
N PHE A 73 -25.00 -22.29 1.30
CA PHE A 73 -23.66 -22.90 1.32
C PHE A 73 -22.61 -22.05 2.03
N ALA A 74 -22.88 -20.76 2.24
CA ALA A 74 -21.94 -19.84 2.87
C ALA A 74 -22.65 -19.11 4.02
N ASP A 75 -22.07 -19.19 5.22
CA ASP A 75 -22.52 -18.42 6.37
C ASP A 75 -22.12 -16.95 6.22
N LEU A 76 -23.06 -16.06 6.55
CA LEU A 76 -22.91 -14.61 6.42
C LEU A 76 -21.74 -14.08 7.27
N GLU A 77 -21.50 -14.68 8.44
CA GLU A 77 -20.38 -14.35 9.34
C GLU A 77 -19.00 -14.67 8.76
N SER A 78 -18.92 -15.53 7.73
CA SER A 78 -17.66 -15.91 7.09
C SER A 78 -17.37 -15.13 5.81
N VAL A 79 -18.31 -14.29 5.34
CA VAL A 79 -18.21 -13.57 4.07
C VAL A 79 -16.97 -12.69 4.00
N GLN A 80 -16.58 -12.10 5.12
CA GLN A 80 -15.36 -11.30 5.22
C GLN A 80 -14.07 -12.11 5.01
N VAL A 81 -14.01 -13.34 5.51
CA VAL A 81 -12.85 -14.24 5.36
C VAL A 81 -12.65 -14.61 3.90
N TYR A 82 -13.73 -14.82 3.14
CA TYR A 82 -13.63 -15.05 1.70
C TYR A 82 -13.01 -13.86 0.94
N GLY A 83 -13.15 -12.63 1.46
CA GLY A 83 -12.45 -11.47 0.93
C GLY A 83 -10.92 -11.61 0.98
N ILE A 84 -10.39 -12.17 2.07
CA ILE A 84 -8.95 -12.47 2.21
C ILE A 84 -8.53 -13.54 1.20
N VAL A 85 -9.36 -14.58 1.03
CA VAL A 85 -9.07 -15.67 0.08
C VAL A 85 -8.93 -15.12 -1.35
N VAL A 86 -9.82 -14.21 -1.76
CA VAL A 86 -9.70 -13.56 -3.08
C VAL A 86 -8.50 -12.64 -3.18
N ALA A 87 -8.16 -11.91 -2.12
CA ALA A 87 -6.95 -11.07 -2.13
C ALA A 87 -5.68 -11.93 -2.32
N ILE A 88 -5.58 -13.08 -1.64
CA ILE A 88 -4.46 -14.01 -1.81
C ILE A 88 -4.48 -14.64 -3.21
N PHE A 89 -5.65 -15.01 -3.72
CA PHE A 89 -5.80 -15.54 -5.07
C PHE A 89 -5.33 -14.53 -6.14
N LEU A 90 -5.75 -13.27 -6.01
CA LEU A 90 -5.33 -12.18 -6.89
C LEU A 90 -3.82 -11.95 -6.77
N LEU A 91 -3.25 -11.91 -5.57
CA LEU A 91 -1.81 -11.77 -5.37
C LEU A 91 -1.02 -12.85 -6.11
N GLY A 92 -1.43 -14.12 -5.98
CA GLY A 92 -0.75 -15.24 -6.63
C GLY A 92 -0.89 -15.23 -8.15
N THR A 93 -2.11 -15.03 -8.66
CA THR A 93 -2.38 -15.05 -10.10
C THR A 93 -1.84 -13.83 -10.83
N CYS A 94 -1.94 -12.64 -10.24
CA CYS A 94 -1.37 -11.43 -10.81
C CYS A 94 0.16 -11.50 -10.85
N GLY A 95 0.79 -12.06 -9.80
CA GLY A 95 2.24 -12.31 -9.80
C GLY A 95 2.69 -13.30 -10.89
N MET A 96 1.86 -14.30 -11.22
CA MET A 96 2.12 -15.21 -12.36
C MET A 96 1.94 -14.53 -13.71
N LEU A 97 0.98 -13.61 -13.82
CA LEU A 97 0.73 -12.83 -15.03
C LEU A 97 1.71 -11.66 -15.19
N GLY A 98 2.42 -11.27 -14.14
CA GLY A 98 3.30 -10.09 -14.14
C GLY A 98 2.54 -8.77 -14.29
N ILE A 99 1.33 -8.69 -13.72
CA ILE A 99 0.49 -7.49 -13.71
C ILE A 99 0.42 -6.90 -12.31
N ASP A 100 -0.05 -5.66 -12.20
CA ASP A 100 -0.13 -4.96 -10.91
C ASP A 100 -1.14 -5.62 -9.95
N GLU A 101 -0.62 -6.24 -8.89
CA GLU A 101 -1.42 -6.96 -7.91
C GLU A 101 -2.25 -6.02 -7.02
N LEU A 102 -1.70 -4.86 -6.65
CA LEU A 102 -2.35 -3.90 -5.76
C LEU A 102 -3.53 -3.25 -6.49
N LEU A 103 -3.32 -2.85 -7.74
CA LEU A 103 -4.38 -2.29 -8.58
C LEU A 103 -5.47 -3.32 -8.87
N ALA A 104 -5.11 -4.57 -9.21
CA ALA A 104 -6.08 -5.64 -9.41
C ALA A 104 -6.93 -5.90 -8.16
N CYS A 105 -6.30 -5.97 -6.98
CA CYS A 105 -7.00 -6.12 -5.70
C CYS A 105 -7.94 -4.95 -5.42
N PHE A 106 -7.50 -3.72 -5.66
CA PHE A 106 -8.33 -2.53 -5.48
C PHE A 106 -9.56 -2.56 -6.39
N VAL A 107 -9.38 -2.83 -7.68
CA VAL A 107 -10.49 -2.91 -8.64
C VAL A 107 -11.45 -4.04 -8.28
N ALA A 108 -10.93 -5.22 -7.92
CA ALA A 108 -11.76 -6.34 -7.48
C ALA A 108 -12.60 -5.98 -6.25
N GLY A 109 -12.02 -5.33 -5.24
CA GLY A 109 -12.75 -4.88 -4.04
C GLY A 109 -13.87 -3.88 -4.36
N ASN A 110 -13.64 -2.95 -5.29
CA ASN A 110 -14.67 -2.03 -5.77
C ASN A 110 -15.80 -2.76 -6.51
N VAL A 111 -15.47 -3.73 -7.37
CA VAL A 111 -16.48 -4.52 -8.09
C VAL A 111 -17.30 -5.39 -7.15
N VAL A 112 -16.67 -6.03 -6.15
CA VAL A 112 -17.35 -6.86 -5.16
C VAL A 112 -18.38 -6.05 -4.36
N THR A 113 -18.07 -4.79 -4.06
CA THR A 113 -18.94 -3.90 -3.27
C THR A 113 -19.91 -3.06 -4.11
N TRP A 114 -19.83 -3.13 -5.45
CA TRP A 114 -20.55 -2.26 -6.38
C TRP A 114 -22.07 -2.28 -6.21
N ASN A 115 -22.67 -3.46 -6.04
CA ASN A 115 -24.11 -3.63 -5.93
C ASN A 115 -24.66 -3.43 -4.51
N GLY A 116 -23.79 -3.09 -3.53
CA GLY A 116 -24.15 -2.86 -2.14
C GLY A 116 -24.49 -4.12 -1.32
N TRP A 117 -24.68 -5.29 -1.95
CA TRP A 117 -25.02 -6.54 -1.26
C TRP A 117 -23.93 -6.93 -0.24
N PHE A 118 -22.66 -6.95 -0.68
CA PHE A 118 -21.54 -7.33 0.19
C PHE A 118 -21.46 -6.42 1.42
N ARG A 119 -21.74 -5.12 1.25
CA ARG A 119 -21.71 -4.12 2.32
C ARG A 119 -22.84 -4.31 3.34
N GLN A 120 -24.01 -4.76 2.90
CA GLN A 120 -25.14 -5.03 3.80
C GLN A 120 -24.87 -6.28 4.63
N VAL A 121 -24.34 -7.33 4.01
CA VAL A 121 -24.03 -8.59 4.69
C VAL A 121 -22.93 -8.42 5.75
N THR A 122 -21.93 -7.58 5.50
CA THR A 122 -20.78 -7.36 6.40
C THR A 122 -20.97 -6.19 7.37
N GLN A 123 -22.13 -5.53 7.39
CA GLN A 123 -22.31 -4.28 8.11
C GLN A 123 -22.27 -4.42 9.64
N GLU A 124 -22.64 -5.60 10.15
CA GLU A 124 -22.67 -5.91 11.58
C GLU A 124 -21.55 -6.86 12.03
N ASP A 125 -20.65 -7.25 11.12
CA ASP A 125 -19.59 -8.20 11.42
C ASP A 125 -18.49 -7.56 12.29
N ALA A 126 -18.38 -8.03 13.54
CA ALA A 126 -17.30 -7.64 14.45
C ALA A 126 -15.90 -8.08 13.94
N LEU A 127 -15.86 -9.01 12.99
CA LEU A 127 -14.63 -9.56 12.42
C LEU A 127 -13.75 -8.52 11.76
N GLN A 128 -14.31 -7.42 11.23
CA GLN A 128 -13.52 -6.39 10.59
C GLN A 128 -12.51 -5.76 11.53
N SER A 129 -12.95 -5.42 12.75
CA SER A 129 -12.05 -4.84 13.75
C SER A 129 -10.97 -5.83 14.19
N THR A 130 -11.33 -7.09 14.41
CA THR A 130 -10.40 -8.16 14.81
C THR A 130 -9.36 -8.41 13.71
N MET A 131 -9.80 -8.45 12.46
CA MET A 131 -8.94 -8.63 11.30
C MET A 131 -7.98 -7.46 11.13
N ASP A 132 -8.46 -6.22 11.28
CA ASP A 132 -7.62 -5.02 11.23
C ASP A 132 -6.52 -5.07 12.31
N TYR A 133 -6.86 -5.44 13.55
CA TYR A 133 -5.86 -5.60 14.61
C TYR A 133 -4.86 -6.74 14.31
N LEU A 134 -5.35 -7.88 13.83
CA LEU A 134 -4.52 -9.04 13.51
C LEU A 134 -3.55 -8.71 12.39
N LEU A 135 -4.04 -8.23 11.24
CA LEU A 135 -3.23 -7.91 10.07
C LEU A 135 -2.20 -6.83 10.37
N ASN A 136 -2.57 -5.77 11.08
CA ASN A 136 -1.63 -4.72 11.48
C ASN A 136 -0.54 -5.26 12.41
N THR A 137 -0.93 -6.05 13.43
CA THR A 137 0.03 -6.64 14.37
C THR A 137 0.99 -7.58 13.66
N THR A 138 0.46 -8.48 12.82
CA THR A 138 1.27 -9.39 12.01
C THR A 138 2.20 -8.64 11.07
N PHE A 139 1.72 -7.59 10.41
CA PHE A 139 2.52 -6.75 9.54
C PHE A 139 3.68 -6.08 10.28
N PHE A 140 3.44 -5.49 11.47
CA PHE A 140 4.52 -4.83 12.22
C PHE A 140 5.57 -5.81 12.74
N VAL A 141 5.13 -6.98 13.21
CA VAL A 141 6.06 -8.05 13.62
C VAL A 141 6.89 -8.51 12.41
N PHE A 142 6.24 -8.73 11.26
CA PHE A 142 6.91 -9.11 10.02
C PHE A 142 7.89 -8.04 9.54
N LEU A 143 7.50 -6.77 9.56
CA LEU A 143 8.35 -5.64 9.20
C LEU A 143 9.60 -5.59 10.08
N GLY A 144 9.45 -5.70 11.40
CA GLY A 144 10.56 -5.74 12.34
C GLY A 144 11.53 -6.90 12.11
N ALA A 145 11.00 -8.07 11.72
CA ALA A 145 11.79 -9.25 11.40
C ALA A 145 12.54 -9.14 10.06
N MET A 146 11.92 -8.54 9.04
CA MET A 146 12.51 -8.35 7.70
C MET A 146 13.47 -7.16 7.60
N MET A 147 13.55 -6.33 8.63
CA MET A 147 14.45 -5.17 8.66
C MET A 147 15.91 -5.61 8.45
N PRO A 148 16.63 -5.00 7.48
CA PRO A 148 18.03 -5.35 7.19
C PRO A 148 18.97 -4.71 8.22
N TRP A 149 18.86 -5.12 9.50
CA TRP A 149 19.63 -4.57 10.63
C TRP A 149 21.15 -4.56 10.41
N GLN A 150 21.65 -5.50 9.60
CA GLN A 150 23.07 -5.64 9.29
C GLN A 150 23.56 -4.62 8.25
N ASP A 151 22.73 -4.25 7.27
CA ASP A 151 23.09 -3.32 6.19
C ASP A 151 23.26 -1.88 6.72
N TYR A 152 22.56 -1.54 7.81
CA TYR A 152 22.73 -0.26 8.50
C TYR A 152 24.11 -0.09 9.17
N LYS A 153 24.87 -1.17 9.38
CA LYS A 153 26.22 -1.09 9.96
C LYS A 153 27.29 -0.77 8.92
N LEU A 154 27.03 -1.04 7.64
CA LEU A 154 28.01 -0.98 6.54
C LEU A 154 27.90 0.30 5.70
N GLN A 155 26.76 0.99 5.71
CA GLN A 155 26.57 2.24 4.99
C GLN A 155 26.96 3.45 5.86
N PHE A 156 27.65 4.41 5.25
CA PHE A 156 28.32 5.60 5.78
C PHE A 156 27.46 6.59 6.63
N MET A 157 26.25 6.21 7.03
CA MET A 157 25.32 7.05 7.77
C MET A 157 24.56 6.25 8.84
N ALA A 158 24.56 6.78 10.06
CA ALA A 158 23.74 6.27 11.15
C ALA A 158 22.24 6.31 10.80
N SER A 159 21.48 5.32 11.25
CA SER A 159 20.06 5.08 10.90
C SER A 159 19.16 6.32 11.02
N TRP A 160 19.45 7.22 11.96
CA TRP A 160 18.72 8.49 12.15
C TRP A 160 18.90 9.49 11.00
N ARG A 161 19.98 9.42 10.22
CA ARG A 161 20.22 10.32 9.07
C ARG A 161 19.33 9.98 7.88
N TYR A 162 18.92 8.72 7.71
CA TYR A 162 17.91 8.34 6.71
C TYR A 162 16.53 8.89 7.07
N ILE A 163 16.21 8.91 8.37
CA ILE A 163 15.00 9.54 8.91
C ILE A 163 15.02 11.07 8.67
N LEU A 164 16.19 11.71 8.80
CA LEU A 164 16.34 13.14 8.51
C LEU A 164 16.33 13.50 7.02
N ILE A 165 16.85 12.63 6.13
CA ILE A 165 16.74 12.85 4.67
C ILE A 165 15.28 12.76 4.23
N ALA A 166 14.48 11.90 4.87
CA ALA A 166 13.06 11.79 4.62
C ALA A 166 12.27 13.05 5.05
N ILE A 167 12.85 13.90 5.91
CA ILE A 167 12.18 15.05 6.52
C ILE A 167 13.11 16.26 6.37
N ARG A 168 13.11 16.87 5.19
CA ARG A 168 13.96 18.04 4.92
C ARG A 168 13.38 19.32 5.50
N SER A 169 12.07 19.39 5.78
CA SER A 169 11.47 20.53 6.50
C SER A 169 10.24 20.17 7.36
N PHE A 170 9.90 21.04 8.32
CA PHE A 170 8.69 20.92 9.15
C PHE A 170 7.40 20.93 8.33
N LYS A 171 7.41 21.57 7.15
CA LYS A 171 6.27 21.55 6.21
C LYS A 171 6.14 20.20 5.50
N GLU A 172 7.25 19.54 5.19
CA GLU A 172 7.26 18.17 4.63
C GLU A 172 6.87 17.15 5.71
N ALA A 173 7.30 17.33 6.97
CA ALA A 173 6.85 16.50 8.08
C ALA A 173 5.33 16.62 8.31
N ALA A 174 4.78 17.83 8.24
CA ALA A 174 3.35 18.06 8.33
C ALA A 174 2.58 17.52 7.12
N PHE A 175 3.17 17.58 5.92
CA PHE A 175 2.62 17.00 4.69
C PHE A 175 2.62 15.47 4.75
N VAL A 176 3.75 14.82 5.07
CA VAL A 176 3.85 13.37 5.27
C VAL A 176 2.94 12.90 6.41
N GLY A 177 2.78 13.70 7.48
CA GLY A 177 1.81 13.44 8.54
C GLY A 177 0.35 13.57 8.09
N TYR A 178 0.05 14.46 7.15
CA TYR A 178 -1.29 14.70 6.58
C TYR A 178 -1.73 13.59 5.61
N PHE A 179 -0.80 13.05 4.81
CA PHE A 179 -1.09 11.99 3.83
C PHE A 179 -1.08 10.57 4.41
N GLY A 180 -0.75 10.40 5.70
CA GLY A 180 -0.77 9.10 6.38
C GLY A 180 0.58 8.36 6.34
N PRO A 181 0.70 7.24 7.07
CA PRO A 181 1.93 6.47 7.11
C PRO A 181 2.24 5.89 5.73
N VAL A 182 3.49 5.98 5.29
CA VAL A 182 3.95 5.29 4.08
C VAL A 182 3.65 3.80 4.23
N GLY A 183 2.79 3.29 3.35
CA GLY A 183 2.09 2.02 3.52
C GLY A 183 2.88 0.78 3.10
N VAL A 184 2.21 -0.37 3.24
CA VAL A 184 2.69 -1.71 2.87
C VAL A 184 3.14 -1.76 1.40
N ALA A 185 2.49 -0.99 0.52
CA ALA A 185 2.81 -0.88 -0.90
C ALA A 185 4.26 -0.44 -1.16
N ALA A 186 4.82 0.46 -0.34
CA ALA A 186 6.22 0.91 -0.53
C ALA A 186 7.22 -0.22 -0.27
N ILE A 187 7.00 -1.03 0.76
CA ILE A 187 7.82 -2.22 1.06
C ILE A 187 7.67 -3.23 -0.08
N TYR A 188 6.44 -3.45 -0.53
CA TYR A 188 6.13 -4.34 -1.65
C TYR A 188 6.89 -3.94 -2.93
N TYR A 189 6.78 -2.68 -3.35
CA TYR A 189 7.48 -2.14 -4.50
C TYR A 189 9.01 -2.15 -4.33
N SER A 190 9.53 -1.96 -3.11
CA SER A 190 10.96 -2.13 -2.85
C SER A 190 11.44 -3.57 -3.14
N GLY A 191 10.60 -4.57 -2.87
CA GLY A 191 10.87 -5.96 -3.18
C GLY A 191 10.92 -6.21 -4.70
N ILE A 192 9.95 -5.67 -5.44
CA ILE A 192 9.94 -5.73 -6.91
C ILE A 192 11.19 -5.05 -7.48
N ALA A 193 11.52 -3.86 -6.99
CA ALA A 193 12.70 -3.12 -7.42
C ALA A 193 13.97 -3.95 -7.23
N VAL A 194 14.18 -4.53 -6.04
CA VAL A 194 15.37 -5.34 -5.78
C VAL A 194 15.42 -6.58 -6.67
N ARG A 195 14.30 -7.28 -6.86
CA ARG A 195 14.23 -8.45 -7.76
C ARG A 195 14.58 -8.09 -9.20
N TYR A 196 14.05 -6.97 -9.71
CA TYR A 196 14.33 -6.47 -11.05
C TYR A 196 15.83 -6.15 -11.25
N LEU A 197 16.46 -5.57 -10.22
CA LEU A 197 17.90 -5.27 -10.20
C LEU A 197 18.76 -6.54 -10.08
N GLU A 198 18.28 -7.57 -9.39
CA GLU A 198 18.99 -8.86 -9.27
C GLU A 198 18.97 -9.69 -10.56
N GLU A 199 17.92 -9.58 -11.36
CA GLU A 199 17.71 -10.41 -12.56
C GLU A 199 18.79 -10.24 -13.64
N ARG A 200 19.49 -9.09 -13.69
CA ARG A 200 20.68 -8.92 -14.55
C ARG A 200 21.88 -8.37 -13.81
N ARG A 201 22.13 -8.95 -12.65
CA ARG A 201 23.30 -8.65 -11.83
C ARG A 201 24.58 -8.75 -12.66
N GLY A 202 25.28 -7.62 -12.83
CA GLY A 202 26.60 -7.54 -13.45
C GLY A 202 26.66 -6.95 -14.87
N GLU A 203 25.52 -6.68 -15.52
CA GLU A 203 25.50 -6.06 -16.87
C GLU A 203 25.66 -4.53 -16.86
N LEU A 204 25.40 -3.88 -15.73
CA LEU A 204 25.31 -2.42 -15.62
C LEU A 204 26.14 -1.91 -14.43
N GLY A 205 26.74 -0.72 -14.62
CA GLY A 205 27.86 -0.19 -13.83
C GLY A 205 27.58 0.13 -12.36
N GLN A 206 28.52 0.81 -11.70
CA GLN A 206 28.53 1.08 -10.24
C GLN A 206 27.24 1.70 -9.68
N SER A 207 26.44 2.39 -10.50
CA SER A 207 25.20 3.06 -10.08
C SER A 207 24.08 2.07 -9.68
N GLU A 208 23.96 0.92 -10.36
CA GLU A 208 22.89 -0.05 -10.09
C GLU A 208 23.16 -0.84 -8.80
N GLU A 209 24.43 -1.19 -8.56
CA GLU A 209 24.86 -1.86 -7.33
C GLU A 209 24.70 -0.95 -6.09
N ARG A 210 24.93 0.36 -6.26
CA ARG A 210 24.62 1.36 -5.21
C ARG A 210 23.12 1.46 -4.98
N LEU A 211 22.31 1.45 -6.03
CA LEU A 211 20.85 1.49 -5.91
C LEU A 211 20.34 0.25 -5.15
N ARG A 212 20.79 -0.94 -5.54
CA ARG A 212 20.44 -2.24 -4.93
C ARG A 212 20.73 -2.27 -3.43
N SER A 213 21.91 -1.83 -3.02
CA SER A 213 22.30 -1.80 -1.62
C SER A 213 21.57 -0.72 -0.80
N THR A 214 21.03 0.32 -1.45
CA THR A 214 20.45 1.48 -0.75
C THR A 214 18.92 1.45 -0.70
N VAL A 215 18.24 0.90 -1.72
CA VAL A 215 16.77 0.91 -1.84
C VAL A 215 16.08 0.28 -0.62
N ARG A 216 16.51 -0.92 -0.21
CA ARG A 216 15.91 -1.64 0.91
C ARG A 216 16.07 -0.90 2.26
N PRO A 217 17.29 -0.53 2.71
CA PRO A 217 17.44 0.19 3.98
C PRO A 217 16.77 1.57 3.98
N VAL A 218 16.79 2.30 2.85
CA VAL A 218 16.15 3.62 2.77
C VAL A 218 14.62 3.50 2.89
N ILE A 219 13.99 2.65 2.10
CA ILE A 219 12.52 2.53 2.10
C ILE A 219 12.02 2.02 3.46
N TYR A 220 12.68 1.01 4.03
CA TYR A 220 12.31 0.51 5.36
C TYR A 220 12.47 1.59 6.44
N SER A 221 13.52 2.39 6.38
CA SER A 221 13.72 3.52 7.31
C SER A 221 12.63 4.60 7.17
N VAL A 222 12.27 4.95 5.93
CA VAL A 222 11.20 5.92 5.63
C VAL A 222 9.86 5.43 6.17
N VAL A 223 9.54 4.16 5.95
CA VAL A 223 8.29 3.54 6.43
C VAL A 223 8.24 3.57 7.96
N VAL A 224 9.30 3.12 8.64
CA VAL A 224 9.37 3.14 10.11
C VAL A 224 9.26 4.58 10.65
N ALA A 225 9.98 5.53 10.06
CA ALA A 225 9.90 6.94 10.46
C ALA A 225 8.47 7.48 10.30
N SER A 226 7.84 7.18 9.18
CA SER A 226 6.47 7.61 8.87
C SER A 226 5.45 7.03 9.85
N ILE A 227 5.56 5.74 10.19
CA ILE A 227 4.72 5.08 11.20
C ILE A 227 4.89 5.73 12.57
N ILE A 228 6.13 6.00 13.00
CA ILE A 228 6.43 6.61 14.30
C ILE A 228 5.85 8.03 14.37
N ILE A 229 6.11 8.85 13.34
CA ILE A 229 5.63 10.24 13.30
C ILE A 229 4.11 10.28 13.27
N HIS A 230 3.49 9.46 12.45
CA HIS A 230 2.04 9.37 12.37
C HIS A 230 1.45 8.90 13.70
N GLY A 231 2.00 7.84 14.29
CA GLY A 231 1.58 7.31 15.59
C GLY A 231 1.71 8.33 16.74
N LEU A 232 2.75 9.15 16.73
CA LEU A 232 2.94 10.23 17.71
C LEU A 232 2.07 11.47 17.44
N SER A 233 1.65 11.69 16.20
CA SER A 233 0.82 12.83 15.82
C SER A 233 -0.66 12.68 16.24
N ILE A 234 -1.19 11.45 16.27
CA ILE A 234 -2.59 11.17 16.61
C ILE A 234 -2.96 11.64 18.04
N PRO A 235 -2.18 11.35 19.10
CA PRO A 235 -2.46 11.85 20.45
C PRO A 235 -2.40 13.37 20.56
N LEU A 236 -1.49 14.02 19.81
CA LEU A 236 -1.33 15.48 19.83
C LEU A 236 -2.52 16.17 19.18
N TYR A 237 -2.98 15.67 18.03
CA TYR A 237 -4.17 16.20 17.36
C TYR A 237 -5.45 16.01 18.20
N LYS A 238 -5.60 14.84 18.85
CA LYS A 238 -6.72 14.60 19.77
C LYS A 238 -6.69 15.54 20.98
N ARG A 239 -5.50 15.85 21.51
CA ARG A 239 -5.33 16.78 22.63
C ARG A 239 -5.68 18.23 22.24
N ASP A 240 -5.32 18.66 21.04
CA ASP A 240 -5.66 20.01 20.56
C ASP A 240 -7.15 20.13 20.19
N GLY A 241 -7.75 19.08 19.61
CA GLY A 241 -9.20 19.02 19.37
C GLY A 241 -10.03 19.02 20.67
N ALA A 242 -9.56 18.31 21.71
CA ALA A 242 -10.19 18.34 23.03
C ALA A 242 -10.08 19.73 23.69
N ARG A 243 -8.92 20.41 23.56
CA ARG A 243 -8.76 21.80 24.03
C ARG A 243 -9.66 22.78 23.26
N ALA A 244 -9.85 22.59 21.97
CA ALA A 244 -10.72 23.45 21.15
C ALA A 244 -12.21 23.29 21.53
N GLN A 245 -12.68 22.05 21.75
CA GLN A 245 -14.04 21.79 22.23
C GLN A 245 -14.29 22.35 23.64
N ASP A 246 -13.31 22.25 24.55
CA ASP A 246 -13.40 22.87 25.87
C ASP A 246 -13.50 24.40 25.77
N TYR A 247 -12.70 25.04 24.91
CA TYR A 247 -12.75 26.49 24.70
C TYR A 247 -14.13 26.96 24.16
N ASP A 248 -14.69 26.26 23.17
CA ASP A 248 -16.01 26.60 22.63
C ASP A 248 -17.12 26.42 23.69
N TYR A 249 -17.05 25.35 24.50
CA TYR A 249 -17.98 25.11 25.60
C TYR A 249 -17.97 26.26 26.61
N TRP A 250 -16.80 26.71 27.05
CA TRP A 250 -16.68 27.82 28.01
C TRP A 250 -17.06 29.18 27.41
N SER A 251 -16.77 29.42 26.13
CA SER A 251 -17.17 30.65 25.45
C SER A 251 -18.69 30.77 25.25
N SER A 252 -19.39 29.64 25.11
CA SER A 252 -20.85 29.59 24.96
C SER A 252 -21.62 29.83 26.27
N LYS A 253 -20.98 29.55 27.42
CA LYS A 253 -21.55 29.80 28.76
C LYS A 253 -21.28 31.21 29.30
N THR A 254 -20.43 31.98 28.63
CA THR A 254 -20.00 33.31 29.07
C THR A 254 -20.62 34.47 28.25
N LYS A 255 -21.59 34.15 27.38
CA LYS A 255 -22.51 35.10 26.74
C LYS A 255 -23.92 34.88 27.27
#